data_AF-A0A3C0PLJ1-F1
#
_entry.id   AF-A0A3C0PLJ1-F1
#
_cell.length_a   1.000
_cell.length_b   1.000
_cell.length_c   1.000
_cell.angle_alpha   90.00
_cell.angle_beta   90.00
_cell.angle_gamma   90.00
#
_symmetry.space_group_name_H-M   'P 1'
#
loop_
_entity.id
_entity.type
_entity.pdbx_description
1 polymer ?
#
loop_
_entity_poly.entity_id
_entity_poly.type
_entity_poly.pdbx_seq_one_letter_code
_entity_poly.pdbx_strand_id
1 'polypeptide(L)'
;TQARRMVMEMLVADQPEQDVAHDKSSQLWDMAVGQGVLESRFPKLEDGRIPLLDDSHVAMSVNLDACIQCGLCVRACREIQVNDVIGMSGRGHDAYPTFDMDDPMGESSCVGCGECVQACPTGALMPATVTDANQVGDSKDFDS
;
A
#
# COMPACT_ATOMS: atom_id res chain seq x y z
N THR A 1 -12.02 21.15 6.36
CA THR A 1 -11.29 22.02 7.31
C THR A 1 -9.81 21.99 6.95
N GLN A 2 -9.08 23.09 7.20
CA GLN A 2 -7.65 23.24 6.82
C GLN A 2 -6.75 22.08 7.27
N ALA A 3 -7.04 21.49 8.44
CA ALA A 3 -6.29 20.36 8.98
C ALA A 3 -6.36 19.09 8.12
N ARG A 4 -7.54 18.75 7.54
CA ARG A 4 -7.68 17.56 6.69
C ARG A 4 -6.79 17.66 5.45
N ARG A 5 -6.77 18.84 4.82
CA ARG A 5 -5.93 19.13 3.67
C ARG A 5 -4.44 18.97 3.99
N MET A 6 -3.98 19.49 5.14
CA MET A 6 -2.58 19.37 5.56
C MET A 6 -2.17 17.89 5.75
N VAL A 7 -3.00 17.09 6.43
CA VAL A 7 -2.73 15.65 6.58
C VAL A 7 -2.66 14.98 5.22
N MET A 8 -3.59 15.32 4.32
CA MET A 8 -3.61 14.76 2.97
C MET A 8 -2.34 15.12 2.18
N GLU A 9 -1.85 16.37 2.27
CA GLU A 9 -0.56 16.77 1.68
C GLU A 9 0.61 15.93 2.24
N MET A 10 0.60 15.59 3.54
CA MET A 10 1.63 14.74 4.12
C MET A 10 1.55 13.29 3.63
N LEU A 11 0.34 12.73 3.52
CA LEU A 11 0.14 11.34 3.07
C LEU A 11 0.48 11.15 1.58
N VAL A 12 0.21 12.15 0.76
CA VAL A 12 0.52 12.13 -0.68
C VAL A 12 2.01 12.35 -0.95
N ALA A 13 2.79 12.83 0.03
CA ALA A 13 4.20 13.15 -0.17
C ALA A 13 4.98 12.00 -0.79
N ASP A 14 4.80 10.78 -0.27
CA ASP A 14 5.54 9.59 -0.70
C ASP A 14 4.87 8.86 -1.88
N GLN A 15 3.61 9.14 -2.19
CA GLN A 15 2.86 8.40 -3.21
C GLN A 15 3.48 8.54 -4.61
N PRO A 16 3.43 7.49 -5.45
CA PRO A 16 3.59 7.63 -6.89
C PRO A 16 2.61 8.66 -7.47
N GLU A 17 2.97 9.32 -8.56
CA GLU A 17 2.06 10.24 -9.26
C GLU A 17 0.79 9.50 -9.72
N GLN A 18 -0.34 10.22 -9.86
CA GLN A 18 -1.65 9.60 -10.13
C GLN A 18 -1.68 8.76 -11.41
N ASP A 19 -0.94 9.14 -12.44
CA ASP A 19 -0.90 8.45 -13.72
C ASP A 19 -0.15 7.11 -13.67
N VAL A 20 0.73 6.96 -12.68
CA VAL A 20 1.54 5.75 -12.42
C VAL A 20 1.23 5.11 -11.07
N ALA A 21 0.13 5.51 -10.41
CA ALA A 21 -0.28 4.92 -9.15
C ALA A 21 -0.59 3.43 -9.30
N HIS A 22 -0.15 2.62 -8.34
CA HIS A 22 -0.33 1.17 -8.34
C HIS A 22 -1.80 0.73 -8.40
N ASP A 23 -2.71 1.56 -7.86
CA ASP A 23 -4.15 1.40 -8.00
C ASP A 23 -4.77 2.64 -8.64
N LYS A 24 -5.26 2.50 -9.87
CA LYS A 24 -6.02 3.54 -10.58
C LYS A 24 -7.32 3.94 -9.86
N SER A 25 -7.84 3.05 -9.02
CA SER A 25 -9.04 3.24 -8.21
C SER A 25 -8.75 3.59 -6.74
N SER A 26 -7.52 4.03 -6.44
CA SER A 26 -7.05 4.34 -5.09
C SER A 26 -7.97 5.29 -4.32
N GLN A 27 -8.48 4.82 -3.19
CA GLN A 27 -9.31 5.60 -2.29
C GLN A 27 -8.58 6.82 -1.74
N LEU A 28 -7.26 6.72 -1.55
CA LEU A 28 -6.41 7.83 -1.13
C LEU A 28 -6.47 8.97 -2.13
N TRP A 29 -6.35 8.65 -3.42
CA TRP A 29 -6.40 9.65 -4.49
C TRP A 29 -7.78 10.25 -4.66
N ASP A 30 -8.85 9.47 -4.51
CA ASP A 30 -10.24 9.99 -4.46
C ASP A 30 -10.38 11.04 -3.34
N MET A 31 -9.84 10.75 -2.14
CA MET A 31 -9.87 11.69 -1.01
C MET A 31 -8.99 12.93 -1.23
N ALA A 32 -7.83 12.77 -1.88
CA ALA A 32 -6.92 13.87 -2.18
C ALA A 32 -7.53 14.85 -3.19
N VAL A 33 -8.09 14.32 -4.29
CA VAL A 33 -8.80 15.10 -5.31
C VAL A 33 -9.99 15.83 -4.69
N GLY A 34 -10.79 15.14 -3.86
CA GLY A 34 -11.92 15.75 -3.15
C GLY A 34 -11.53 16.92 -2.22
N GLN A 35 -10.25 17.02 -1.84
CA GLN A 35 -9.68 18.09 -1.01
C GLN A 35 -8.81 19.09 -1.80
N GLY A 36 -8.70 18.91 -3.11
CA GLY A 36 -7.87 19.72 -4.01
C GLY A 36 -6.37 19.58 -3.74
N VAL A 37 -5.92 18.41 -3.30
CA VAL A 37 -4.51 18.05 -3.11
C VAL A 37 -4.11 17.15 -4.27
N LEU A 38 -3.24 17.66 -5.15
CA LEU A 38 -2.73 16.91 -6.31
C LEU A 38 -1.23 16.63 -6.19
N GLU A 39 -0.53 17.43 -5.39
CA GLU A 39 0.90 17.35 -5.14
C GLU A 39 1.19 17.66 -3.68
N SER A 40 2.36 17.25 -3.22
CA SER A 40 2.88 17.59 -1.90
C SER A 40 4.06 18.54 -2.00
N ARG A 41 4.16 19.45 -1.04
CA ARG A 41 5.33 20.32 -0.84
C ARG A 41 6.36 19.73 0.11
N PHE A 42 6.06 18.58 0.73
CA PHE A 42 6.96 17.89 1.64
C PHE A 42 7.89 16.97 0.82
N PRO A 43 9.13 16.77 1.27
CA PRO A 43 10.06 15.88 0.59
C PRO A 43 9.57 14.43 0.66
N LYS A 44 9.80 13.69 -0.42
CA LYS A 44 9.67 12.23 -0.45
C LYS A 44 10.69 11.58 0.46
N LEU A 45 10.36 10.38 0.93
CA LEU A 45 11.28 9.46 1.56
C LEU A 45 12.48 9.18 0.64
N GLU A 46 13.66 9.01 1.24
CA GLU A 46 14.88 8.66 0.51
C GLU A 46 14.79 7.24 -0.06
N ASP A 47 15.16 7.06 -1.33
CA ASP A 47 15.23 5.75 -1.99
C ASP A 47 16.11 4.77 -1.19
N GLY A 48 15.65 3.53 -1.04
CA GLY A 48 16.39 2.48 -0.34
C GLY A 48 16.33 2.55 1.19
N ARG A 49 15.58 3.50 1.77
CA ARG A 49 15.35 3.55 3.23
C ARG A 49 14.51 2.38 3.74
N ILE A 50 13.56 1.89 2.93
CA ILE A 50 12.78 0.67 3.17
C ILE A 50 12.75 -0.16 1.87
N PRO A 51 12.52 -1.49 1.95
CA PRO A 51 12.17 -2.28 0.78
C PRO A 51 10.84 -1.76 0.20
N LEU A 52 10.83 -1.45 -1.10
CA LEU A 52 9.67 -0.82 -1.73
C LEU A 52 8.77 -1.82 -2.46
N LEU A 53 9.33 -2.74 -3.24
CA LEU A 53 8.55 -3.60 -4.13
C LEU A 53 8.83 -5.09 -3.86
N ASP A 54 7.79 -5.91 -3.88
CA ASP A 54 7.87 -7.37 -3.81
C ASP A 54 6.69 -8.02 -4.55
N ASP A 55 6.99 -8.75 -5.63
CA ASP A 55 6.05 -9.49 -6.48
C ASP A 55 6.26 -11.01 -6.42
N SER A 56 6.98 -11.49 -5.41
CA SER A 56 7.36 -12.91 -5.28
C SER A 56 6.18 -13.84 -4.98
N HIS A 57 5.05 -13.32 -4.49
CA HIS A 57 3.89 -14.13 -4.13
C HIS A 57 2.87 -14.24 -5.26
N VAL A 58 2.42 -15.47 -5.55
CA VAL A 58 1.53 -15.79 -6.68
C VAL A 58 0.19 -15.05 -6.69
N ALA A 59 -0.28 -14.61 -5.53
CA ALA A 59 -1.58 -13.95 -5.37
C ALA A 59 -1.49 -12.47 -4.95
N MET A 60 -0.32 -11.97 -4.57
CA MET A 60 -0.19 -10.65 -3.96
C MET A 60 1.02 -9.89 -4.51
N SER A 61 0.78 -8.64 -4.88
CA SER A 61 1.77 -7.62 -5.24
C SER A 61 1.90 -6.63 -4.09
N VAL A 62 3.14 -6.32 -3.69
CA VAL A 62 3.48 -5.43 -2.58
C VAL A 62 4.24 -4.22 -3.12
N ASN A 63 3.66 -3.03 -2.97
CA ASN A 63 4.19 -1.75 -3.47
C ASN A 63 4.23 -0.69 -2.34
N LEU A 64 5.22 -0.78 -1.46
CA LEU A 64 5.34 0.00 -0.23
C LEU A 64 5.73 1.46 -0.44
N ASP A 65 6.14 1.87 -1.64
CA ASP A 65 6.23 3.29 -2.04
C ASP A 65 4.85 3.98 -2.06
N ALA A 66 3.76 3.22 -2.19
CA ALA A 66 2.40 3.71 -1.97
C ALA A 66 1.88 3.48 -0.53
N CYS A 67 2.66 2.97 0.42
CA CYS A 67 2.18 2.69 1.77
C CYS A 67 2.14 3.95 2.64
N ILE A 68 0.99 4.20 3.29
CA ILE A 68 0.82 5.31 4.25
C ILE A 68 0.88 4.87 5.72
N GLN A 69 1.36 3.65 5.99
CA GLN A 69 1.54 3.11 7.35
C GLN A 69 0.25 3.14 8.20
N CYS A 70 -0.93 3.00 7.58
CA CYS A 70 -2.22 3.09 8.28
C CYS A 70 -2.55 1.87 9.17
N GLY A 71 -1.83 0.75 9.01
CA GLY A 71 -2.03 -0.48 9.77
C GLY A 71 -3.30 -1.27 9.43
N LEU A 72 -4.04 -0.88 8.38
CA LEU A 72 -5.26 -1.60 7.96
C LEU A 72 -4.97 -3.03 7.54
N CYS A 73 -3.87 -3.27 6.80
CA CYS A 73 -3.44 -4.60 6.37
C CYS A 73 -3.12 -5.53 7.55
N VAL A 74 -2.46 -5.00 8.60
CA VAL A 74 -2.16 -5.75 9.83
C VAL A 74 -3.45 -6.17 10.52
N ARG A 75 -4.40 -5.24 10.70
CA ARG A 75 -5.69 -5.56 11.32
C ARG A 75 -6.49 -6.56 10.50
N ALA A 76 -6.53 -6.41 9.18
CA ALA A 76 -7.17 -7.37 8.28
C ALA A 76 -6.58 -8.79 8.44
N CYS A 77 -5.24 -8.90 8.42
CA CYS A 77 -4.58 -10.19 8.52
C CYS A 77 -4.70 -10.84 9.91
N ARG A 78 -4.54 -10.06 10.98
CA ARG A 78 -4.51 -10.54 12.37
C ARG A 78 -5.89 -10.67 12.99
N GLU A 79 -6.76 -9.70 12.79
CA GLU A 79 -8.02 -9.60 13.54
C GLU A 79 -9.19 -10.20 12.76
N ILE A 80 -9.21 -10.07 11.43
CA ILE A 80 -10.32 -10.56 10.59
C ILE A 80 -10.06 -11.99 10.14
N GLN A 81 -8.91 -12.23 9.50
CA GLN A 81 -8.57 -13.55 8.96
C GLN A 81 -7.81 -14.43 9.97
N VAL A 82 -7.30 -13.85 11.05
CA VAL A 82 -6.60 -14.55 12.14
C VAL A 82 -5.38 -15.36 11.65
N ASN A 83 -4.74 -14.89 10.57
CA ASN A 83 -3.52 -15.51 10.04
C ASN A 83 -2.25 -14.93 10.70
N ASP A 84 -2.27 -13.64 11.05
CA ASP A 84 -1.16 -12.93 11.73
C ASP A 84 0.19 -12.90 10.96
N VAL A 85 0.15 -12.93 9.63
CA VAL A 85 1.35 -12.87 8.77
C VAL A 85 1.93 -11.46 8.68
N ILE A 86 1.09 -10.42 8.68
CA ILE A 86 1.52 -9.04 8.44
C ILE A 86 1.78 -8.32 9.76
N GLY A 87 3.00 -7.81 9.92
CA GLY A 87 3.45 -6.93 11.00
C GLY A 87 3.83 -5.53 10.52
N MET A 88 4.34 -4.71 11.44
CA MET A 88 5.02 -3.45 11.14
C MET A 88 6.41 -3.51 11.77
N SER A 89 7.46 -3.32 10.97
CA SER A 89 8.84 -3.22 11.44
C SER A 89 9.36 -1.79 11.33
N GLY A 90 10.47 -1.51 12.01
CA GLY A 90 11.08 -0.18 12.05
C GLY A 90 10.29 0.84 12.88
N ARG A 91 10.67 2.13 12.78
CA ARG A 91 10.05 3.25 13.51
C ARG A 91 10.15 4.55 12.72
N GLY A 92 9.16 5.42 12.89
CA GLY A 92 9.16 6.73 12.23
C GLY A 92 9.16 6.58 10.71
N HIS A 93 10.08 7.25 10.03
CA HIS A 93 10.24 7.14 8.58
C HIS A 93 10.72 5.77 8.10
N ASP A 94 11.27 4.94 8.99
CA ASP A 94 11.73 3.58 8.67
C ASP A 94 10.64 2.54 8.94
N ALA A 95 9.39 2.96 9.22
CA ALA A 95 8.30 2.05 9.50
C ALA A 95 7.69 1.47 8.20
N TYR A 96 7.61 0.15 8.08
CA TYR A 96 7.02 -0.50 6.91
C TYR A 96 6.34 -1.83 7.28
N PRO A 97 5.34 -2.27 6.49
CA PRO A 97 4.74 -3.59 6.65
C PRO A 97 5.78 -4.70 6.39
N THR A 98 5.81 -5.70 7.27
CA THR A 98 6.66 -6.90 7.11
C THR A 98 5.83 -8.17 7.15
N PHE A 99 6.37 -9.26 6.63
CA PHE A 99 5.71 -10.56 6.56
C PHE A 99 6.48 -11.57 7.40
N ASP A 100 5.78 -12.32 8.26
CA ASP A 100 6.37 -13.27 9.22
C ASP A 100 7.63 -12.73 9.94
N MET A 101 8.81 -13.26 9.63
CA MET A 101 10.10 -12.82 10.19
C MET A 101 10.89 -11.93 9.23
N ASP A 102 10.20 -11.00 8.56
CA ASP A 102 10.75 -10.16 7.47
C ASP A 102 11.12 -10.99 6.24
N ASP A 103 10.35 -12.06 5.99
CA ASP A 103 10.50 -12.91 4.83
C ASP A 103 9.93 -12.21 3.58
N PRO A 104 10.46 -12.49 2.38
CA PRO A 104 9.79 -12.12 1.13
C PRO A 104 8.35 -12.62 1.14
N MET A 105 7.43 -11.86 0.55
CA MET A 105 6.00 -12.15 0.56
C MET A 105 5.70 -13.56 0.04
N GLY A 106 6.40 -14.01 -1.00
CA GLY A 106 6.28 -15.34 -1.60
C GLY A 106 6.84 -16.48 -0.76
N GLU A 107 7.68 -16.18 0.22
CA GLU A 107 8.24 -17.15 1.18
C GLU A 107 7.51 -17.13 2.54
N SER A 108 6.63 -16.15 2.76
CA SER A 108 5.80 -16.06 3.95
C SER A 108 4.73 -17.18 4.01
N SER A 109 4.14 -17.34 5.19
CA SER A 109 3.03 -18.21 5.51
C SER A 109 1.67 -17.69 4.98
N CYS A 110 1.67 -16.63 4.17
CA CYS A 110 0.47 -16.08 3.57
C CYS A 110 -0.30 -17.14 2.76
N VAL A 111 -1.60 -17.26 3.04
CA VAL A 111 -2.50 -18.17 2.32
C VAL A 111 -3.22 -17.52 1.14
N GLY A 112 -2.92 -16.25 0.85
CA GLY A 112 -3.54 -15.51 -0.25
C GLY A 112 -5.03 -15.20 -0.07
N CYS A 113 -5.52 -15.04 1.18
CA CYS A 113 -6.94 -14.77 1.47
C CYS A 113 -7.47 -13.43 0.94
N GLY A 114 -6.58 -12.45 0.68
CA GLY A 114 -6.94 -11.18 0.05
C GLY A 114 -7.58 -10.12 0.95
N GLU A 115 -7.82 -10.37 2.25
CA GLU A 115 -8.45 -9.35 3.12
C GLU A 115 -7.59 -8.08 3.24
N CYS A 116 -6.27 -8.23 3.29
CA CYS A 116 -5.34 -7.10 3.39
C CYS A 116 -5.30 -6.24 2.13
N VAL A 117 -5.50 -6.83 0.93
CA VAL A 117 -5.56 -6.05 -0.33
C VAL A 117 -6.87 -5.27 -0.42
N GLN A 118 -7.99 -5.86 0.05
CA GLN A 118 -9.28 -5.16 0.12
C GLN A 118 -9.25 -4.00 1.13
N ALA A 119 -8.49 -4.15 2.21
CA ALA A 119 -8.35 -3.11 3.24
C ALA A 119 -7.36 -2.00 2.85
N CYS A 120 -6.54 -2.18 1.80
CA CYS A 120 -5.51 -1.21 1.43
C CYS A 120 -6.12 -0.03 0.68
N PRO A 121 -6.00 1.22 1.19
CA PRO A 121 -6.65 2.37 0.56
C PRO A 121 -5.82 3.01 -0.56
N THR A 122 -4.58 2.55 -0.78
CA THR A 122 -3.60 3.24 -1.64
C THR A 122 -3.20 2.47 -2.89
N GLY A 123 -3.28 1.14 -2.87
CA GLY A 123 -2.64 0.26 -3.86
C GLY A 123 -1.29 -0.31 -3.41
N ALA A 124 -0.89 -0.10 -2.14
CA ALA A 124 0.34 -0.68 -1.61
C ALA A 124 0.31 -2.21 -1.46
N LEU A 125 -0.90 -2.78 -1.36
CA LEU A 125 -1.10 -4.22 -1.43
C LEU A 125 -2.20 -4.47 -2.45
N MET A 126 -1.89 -5.21 -3.51
CA MET A 126 -2.80 -5.47 -4.63
C MET A 126 -2.86 -6.98 -4.95
N PRO A 127 -3.96 -7.48 -5.53
CA PRO A 127 -3.97 -8.81 -6.11
C PRO A 127 -2.96 -8.87 -7.26
N ALA A 128 -2.08 -9.88 -7.27
CA ALA A 128 -1.08 -10.03 -8.34
C ALA A 128 -1.72 -10.22 -9.73
N THR A 129 -2.95 -10.73 -9.78
CA THR A 129 -3.68 -10.99 -11.03
C THR A 129 -4.20 -9.74 -11.72
N VAL A 130 -4.31 -8.60 -11.01
CA VAL A 130 -4.83 -7.34 -11.56
C VAL A 130 -3.75 -6.29 -11.77
N THR A 131 -2.48 -6.64 -11.51
CA THR A 131 -1.31 -5.77 -11.71
C THR A 131 -0.54 -6.19 -12.96
N ASP A 132 -0.05 -5.22 -13.71
CA ASP A 132 0.83 -5.46 -14.86
C ASP A 132 2.31 -5.65 -14.45
N ALA A 133 3.20 -5.76 -15.45
CA ALA A 133 4.64 -5.92 -15.22
C ALA A 133 5.31 -4.73 -14.52
N ASN A 134 4.65 -3.56 -14.49
CA ASN A 134 5.09 -2.37 -13.77
C ASN A 134 4.41 -2.25 -12.40
N GLN A 135 3.72 -3.31 -11.95
CA GLN A 135 2.94 -3.35 -10.71
C GLN A 135 1.79 -2.34 -10.68
N VAL A 136 1.29 -1.90 -11.84
CA VAL A 136 0.16 -0.98 -11.96
C VAL A 136 -1.11 -1.76 -12.29
N GLY A 137 -2.19 -1.49 -11.57
CA GLY A 137 -3.47 -2.17 -11.71
C GLY A 137 -4.67 -1.28 -11.42
N ASP A 138 -5.86 -1.90 -11.36
CA ASP A 138 -7.10 -1.26 -10.96
C ASP A 138 -7.88 -2.18 -10.01
N SER A 139 -8.03 -1.75 -8.76
CA SER A 139 -8.70 -2.55 -7.73
C SER A 139 -10.21 -2.68 -7.97
N LYS A 140 -10.81 -1.97 -8.92
CA LYS A 140 -12.23 -2.13 -9.29
C LYS A 140 -12.43 -3.00 -10.52
N ASP A 141 -11.35 -3.40 -11.20
CA ASP A 141 -11.40 -4.22 -12.42
C ASP A 141 -11.42 -5.72 -12.08
N PHE A 142 -12.49 -6.18 -11.42
CA PHE A 142 -12.65 -7.59 -11.04
C PHE A 142 -13.25 -8.48 -12.14
N ASP A 143 -13.59 -7.91 -13.29
CA ASP A 143 -14.42 -8.55 -14.34
C ASP A 143 -13.71 -8.76 -15.69
N SER A 144 -12.37 -8.65 -15.74
CA SER A 144 -11.57 -8.84 -16.96
C SER A 144 -11.04 -10.26 -17.15
#